data_AF-A0A8H5TGG5-F1
#
_entry.id   AF-A0A8H5TGG5-F1
#
_cell.length_a   1.000
_cell.length_b   1.000
_cell.length_c   1.000
_cell.angle_alpha   90.00
_cell.angle_beta   90.00
_cell.angle_gamma   90.00
#
_symmetry.space_group_name_H-M   'P 1'
#
loop_
_entity.id
_entity.type
_entity.pdbx_description
1 polymer ?
#
loop_
_entity_poly.entity_id
_entity_poly.type
_entity_poly.pdbx_seq_one_letter_code
_entity_poly.pdbx_strand_id
1 'polypeptide(L)'
;MEASHLCIRSEAYPFLSGKPSTTVDVSRYSYGLTYLPSENWAEMMEFWHCHKPHDHEQQDPESLASKGYGANHAISAQQGTGFVDLTSFLFSESDCRGLKYSSSTMDARFDLSSLALSDDDTKKFLHIFCQKCATEVGLYNIAASSVTLFKWQISCQTNTPDPKPSSPECLAATLLATISRSGSSKSIVTPHILGPVKTDSVVTDQNLHLWVLNPNVVYTASSKHGCRTAMKILYKHIDSAEGDKLITSMTSDVQEITLPKAAIEAAEESLLSSSQLLPAQERIFKEWNVGLLGRWEPAS
;
A
#
# COMPACT_ATOMS: atom_id res chain seq x y z
N MET A 1 -2.78 42.69 -38.34
CA MET A 1 -2.50 41.36 -38.93
C MET A 1 -1.66 40.58 -37.95
N GLU A 2 -2.07 39.48 -37.36
CA GLU A 2 -3.38 38.88 -37.13
C GLU A 2 -3.11 37.91 -35.97
N ALA A 3 -4.02 37.89 -34.99
CA ALA A 3 -3.98 36.94 -33.89
C ALA A 3 -4.49 35.58 -34.39
N SER A 4 -3.85 34.49 -33.98
CA SER A 4 -4.46 33.16 -34.03
C SER A 4 -4.43 32.54 -32.64
N HIS A 5 -5.51 32.82 -31.91
CA HIS A 5 -6.03 32.08 -30.78
C HIS A 5 -6.15 30.59 -31.13
N LEU A 6 -5.67 29.70 -30.26
CA LEU A 6 -6.22 28.35 -30.10
C LEU A 6 -6.63 28.19 -28.63
N CYS A 7 -7.84 28.67 -28.39
CA CYS A 7 -8.63 28.41 -27.19
C CYS A 7 -9.07 26.94 -27.28
N ILE A 8 -8.44 26.03 -26.51
CA ILE A 8 -9.01 24.71 -26.30
C ILE A 8 -10.09 24.88 -25.23
N ARG A 9 -11.31 25.11 -25.70
CA ARG A 9 -12.52 25.06 -24.89
C ARG A 9 -12.60 23.71 -24.20
N SER A 10 -12.63 23.77 -22.87
CA SER A 10 -13.25 22.77 -22.00
C SER A 10 -14.72 22.63 -22.41
N GLU A 11 -15.02 21.64 -23.24
CA GLU A 11 -16.40 21.16 -23.42
C GLU A 11 -16.56 19.89 -22.60
N ALA A 12 -17.30 20.05 -21.51
CA ALA A 12 -17.83 18.96 -20.72
C ALA A 12 -18.78 18.13 -21.59
N TYR A 13 -18.44 16.86 -21.82
CA TYR A 13 -19.41 15.86 -22.21
C TYR A 13 -19.55 14.82 -21.09
N PRO A 14 -20.72 14.76 -20.44
CA PRO A 14 -21.04 13.74 -19.45
C PRO A 14 -21.66 12.55 -20.17
N PHE A 15 -21.09 11.36 -20.07
CA PHE A 15 -21.83 10.08 -20.01
C PHE A 15 -20.86 8.89 -20.02
N LEU A 16 -20.73 8.22 -18.87
CA LEU A 16 -21.11 6.81 -18.65
C LEU A 16 -20.49 6.26 -17.36
N SER A 17 -21.33 5.56 -16.59
CA SER A 17 -21.03 4.73 -15.41
C SER A 17 -20.67 5.48 -14.11
N GLY A 18 -21.71 5.76 -13.32
CA GLY A 18 -21.62 6.31 -11.97
C GLY A 18 -20.90 5.40 -10.98
N LYS A 19 -19.61 5.64 -10.79
CA LYS A 19 -18.94 5.36 -9.52
C LYS A 19 -18.36 6.67 -8.97
N PRO A 20 -18.60 7.00 -7.69
CA PRO A 20 -18.06 8.21 -7.08
C PRO A 20 -16.54 8.11 -6.99
N SER A 21 -15.84 8.95 -7.75
CA SER A 21 -14.37 9.04 -7.70
C SER A 21 -13.96 10.23 -6.84
N THR A 22 -13.07 9.99 -5.87
CA THR A 22 -12.15 11.02 -5.37
C THR A 22 -11.30 11.49 -6.54
N THR A 23 -11.09 12.81 -6.66
CA THR A 23 -10.30 13.39 -7.75
C THR A 23 -9.06 14.04 -7.12
N VAL A 24 -7.89 13.49 -7.41
CA VAL A 24 -6.62 14.19 -7.16
C VAL A 24 -6.49 15.25 -8.25
N ASP A 25 -6.12 16.48 -7.87
CA ASP A 25 -5.94 17.57 -8.84
C ASP A 25 -4.61 17.39 -9.58
N VAL A 26 -4.64 16.60 -10.67
CA VAL A 26 -3.42 16.27 -11.41
C VAL A 26 -2.85 17.46 -12.19
N SER A 27 -3.61 18.55 -12.34
CA SER A 27 -3.19 19.74 -13.09
C SER A 27 -1.97 20.46 -12.50
N ARG A 28 -1.66 20.19 -11.22
CA ARG A 28 -0.49 20.72 -10.52
C ARG A 28 0.80 19.94 -10.78
N TYR A 29 0.73 18.74 -11.34
CA TYR A 29 1.92 17.94 -11.64
C TYR A 29 2.33 18.16 -13.10
N SER A 30 3.43 18.89 -13.30
CA SER A 30 3.93 19.34 -14.62
C SER A 30 4.14 18.22 -15.65
N TYR A 31 4.22 16.96 -15.21
CA TYR A 31 4.45 15.79 -16.07
C TYR A 31 3.37 14.69 -15.94
N GLY A 32 2.27 14.96 -15.24
CA GLY A 32 1.24 13.96 -14.93
C GLY A 32 1.72 12.83 -13.99
N LEU A 33 0.89 11.82 -13.76
CA LEU A 33 1.17 10.70 -12.84
C LEU A 33 2.25 9.72 -13.36
N THR A 34 2.65 9.81 -14.64
CA THR A 34 3.60 8.89 -15.28
C THR A 34 5.04 9.05 -14.79
N TYR A 35 5.38 10.20 -14.20
CA TYR A 35 6.74 10.53 -13.76
C TYR A 35 6.81 10.85 -12.26
N LEU A 36 5.95 10.22 -11.45
CA LEU A 36 6.07 10.40 -9.99
C LEU A 36 7.34 9.71 -9.48
N PRO A 37 8.16 10.40 -8.66
CA PRO A 37 9.27 9.76 -7.97
C PRO A 37 8.79 8.61 -7.08
N SER A 38 9.64 7.59 -6.94
CA SER A 38 9.40 6.50 -6.00
C SER A 38 9.43 7.02 -4.56
N GLU A 39 8.47 6.62 -3.74
CA GLU A 39 8.48 6.91 -2.29
C GLU A 39 9.70 6.24 -1.61
N ASN A 40 10.14 5.08 -2.08
CA ASN A 40 11.31 4.37 -1.55
C ASN A 40 12.64 4.84 -2.18
N TRP A 41 12.68 6.02 -2.79
CA TRP A 41 13.91 6.51 -3.43
C TRP A 41 15.06 6.70 -2.43
N ALA A 42 14.78 7.16 -1.21
CA ALA A 42 15.80 7.32 -0.17
C ALA A 42 16.48 5.99 0.20
N GLU A 43 15.69 4.92 0.38
CA GLU A 43 16.20 3.56 0.60
C GLU A 43 17.05 3.08 -0.58
N MET A 44 16.63 3.39 -1.81
CA MET A 44 17.38 3.04 -3.02
C MET A 44 18.76 3.72 -3.07
N MET A 45 18.88 4.94 -2.52
CA MET A 45 20.14 5.68 -2.44
C MET A 45 21.07 5.16 -1.33
N GLU A 46 20.53 4.56 -0.25
CA GLU A 46 21.34 3.96 0.83
C GLU A 46 22.22 2.81 0.29
N PHE A 47 21.69 2.00 -0.63
CA PHE A 47 22.48 0.96 -1.31
C PHE A 47 23.64 1.50 -2.15
N TRP A 48 23.57 2.76 -2.59
CA TRP A 48 24.62 3.40 -3.38
C TRP A 48 25.83 3.82 -2.53
N HIS A 49 25.66 3.96 -1.21
CA HIS A 49 26.73 4.35 -0.30
C HIS A 49 27.59 3.17 0.20
N CYS A 50 27.22 1.93 -0.10
CA CYS A 50 27.93 0.73 0.37
C CYS A 50 29.24 0.39 -0.37
N HIS A 51 29.66 1.17 -1.38
CA HIS A 51 30.89 0.88 -2.15
C HIS A 51 31.85 2.06 -2.31
N LYS A 52 31.80 3.09 -1.46
CA LYS A 52 32.91 4.05 -1.44
C LYS A 52 34.11 3.40 -0.75
N PRO A 53 35.27 3.22 -1.41
CA PRO A 53 36.45 2.68 -0.76
C PRO A 53 36.78 3.54 0.46
N HIS A 54 37.04 2.89 1.59
CA HIS A 54 37.45 3.56 2.83
C HIS A 54 38.80 4.25 2.61
N ASP A 55 38.80 5.56 2.46
CA ASP A 55 39.91 6.33 3.01
C ASP A 55 39.72 6.31 4.52
N HIS A 56 40.68 5.74 5.25
CA HIS A 56 40.68 5.62 6.71
C HIS A 56 40.84 6.98 7.39
N GLU A 57 39.88 7.89 7.21
CA GLU A 57 39.69 9.02 8.09
C GLU A 57 38.36 8.84 8.82
N GLN A 58 38.44 8.90 10.15
CA GLN A 58 37.34 8.69 11.10
C GLN A 58 36.13 9.53 10.69
N GLN A 59 35.11 8.92 10.08
CA GLN A 59 33.83 9.58 9.85
C GLN A 59 32.86 9.22 10.97
N ASP A 60 32.39 10.26 11.65
CA ASP A 60 31.40 10.19 12.72
C ASP A 60 30.08 9.55 12.21
N PRO A 61 29.51 8.55 12.91
CA PRO A 61 28.24 7.91 12.53
C PRO A 61 27.08 8.90 12.37
N GLU A 62 27.13 10.04 13.06
CA GLU A 62 26.12 11.10 13.07
C GLU A 62 26.08 11.92 11.76
N SER A 63 27.17 11.91 10.98
CA SER A 63 27.29 12.66 9.72
C SER A 63 26.47 12.07 8.56
N LEU A 64 26.15 10.77 8.61
CA LEU A 64 25.36 10.10 7.56
C LEU A 64 23.85 10.28 7.79
N ALA A 65 23.40 10.23 9.05
CA ALA A 65 22.00 10.47 9.43
C ALA A 65 21.55 11.93 9.19
N SER A 66 22.46 12.90 9.34
CA SER A 66 22.17 14.33 9.12
C SER A 66 22.10 14.75 7.66
N LYS A 67 22.54 13.91 6.71
CA LYS A 67 22.57 14.22 5.27
C LYS A 67 21.29 13.84 4.49
N GLY A 68 20.25 13.34 5.17
CA GLY A 68 18.97 13.04 4.53
C GLY A 68 18.81 11.61 4.00
N TYR A 69 19.81 10.74 4.21
CA TYR A 69 19.87 9.39 3.61
C TYR A 69 19.69 8.25 4.63
N GLY A 70 19.36 8.56 5.89
CA GLY A 70 19.15 7.56 6.92
C GLY A 70 17.70 7.07 6.98
N ALA A 71 17.49 5.86 7.52
CA ALA A 71 16.20 5.21 7.77
C ALA A 71 15.15 6.04 8.56
N ASN A 72 15.53 7.23 9.06
CA ASN A 72 14.65 8.15 9.78
C ASN A 72 14.15 9.33 8.92
N HIS A 73 14.61 9.50 7.68
CA HIS A 73 14.12 10.54 6.77
C HIS A 73 12.91 10.03 5.99
N ALA A 74 11.73 10.12 6.61
CA ALA A 74 10.48 9.97 5.88
C ALA A 74 10.37 11.09 4.84
N ILE A 75 10.03 10.75 3.60
CA ILE A 75 9.77 11.75 2.56
C ILE A 75 8.56 12.58 3.00
N SER A 76 8.79 13.84 3.36
CA SER A 76 7.71 14.78 3.64
C SER A 76 6.97 15.14 2.36
N ALA A 77 5.64 15.15 2.42
CA ALA A 77 4.84 15.55 1.27
C ALA A 77 5.10 17.02 0.91
N GLN A 78 5.36 17.29 -0.36
CA GLN A 78 5.54 18.64 -0.88
C GLN A 78 4.37 18.98 -1.80
N GLN A 79 3.83 20.19 -1.64
CA GLN A 79 2.78 20.68 -2.53
C GLN A 79 3.27 20.68 -3.99
N GLY A 80 2.43 20.19 -4.89
CA GLY A 80 2.74 20.05 -6.32
C GLY A 80 3.67 18.87 -6.66
N THR A 81 4.08 18.06 -5.67
CA THR A 81 4.87 16.84 -5.89
C THR A 81 4.18 15.62 -5.28
N GLY A 82 3.90 14.63 -6.11
CA GLY A 82 3.36 13.34 -5.69
C GLY A 82 4.44 12.28 -5.72
N PHE A 83 4.32 11.26 -4.89
CA PHE A 83 5.18 10.09 -4.91
C PHE A 83 4.35 8.84 -5.17
N VAL A 84 5.01 7.81 -5.69
CA VAL A 84 4.38 6.52 -5.95
C VAL A 84 5.13 5.41 -5.21
N ASP A 85 4.39 4.60 -4.47
CA ASP A 85 4.84 3.32 -3.91
C ASP A 85 4.21 2.17 -4.71
N LEU A 86 4.58 0.92 -4.45
CA LEU A 86 3.92 -0.28 -4.95
C LEU A 86 2.40 -0.25 -4.73
N THR A 87 1.97 0.14 -3.54
CA THR A 87 0.57 -0.01 -3.08
C THR A 87 -0.20 1.30 -3.05
N SER A 88 0.49 2.43 -3.09
CA SER A 88 -0.10 3.72 -2.79
C SER A 88 0.47 4.85 -3.64
N PHE A 89 -0.19 6.01 -3.54
CA PHE A 89 0.35 7.30 -3.94
C PHE A 89 0.41 8.20 -2.71
N LEU A 90 1.46 9.02 -2.61
CA LEU A 90 1.65 9.96 -1.52
C LEU A 90 1.56 11.39 -2.05
N PHE A 91 0.77 12.23 -1.38
CA PHE A 91 0.51 13.62 -1.77
C PHE A 91 0.49 14.55 -0.54
N SER A 92 0.61 15.85 -0.80
CA SER A 92 0.24 16.87 0.20
C SER A 92 -1.28 16.91 0.36
N GLU A 93 -1.79 17.14 1.57
CA GLU A 93 -3.22 17.39 1.81
C GLU A 93 -3.76 18.50 0.89
N SER A 94 -2.97 19.53 0.63
CA SER A 94 -3.37 20.69 -0.18
C SER A 94 -3.57 20.39 -1.68
N ASP A 95 -3.13 19.23 -2.16
CA ASP A 95 -3.30 18.77 -3.55
C ASP A 95 -4.47 17.77 -3.70
N CYS A 96 -5.05 17.35 -2.58
CA CYS A 96 -6.16 16.43 -2.54
C CYS A 96 -7.49 17.18 -2.40
N ARG A 97 -8.52 16.73 -3.13
CA ARG A 97 -9.88 17.25 -3.01
C ARG A 97 -10.87 16.12 -2.82
N GLY A 98 -11.97 16.40 -2.14
CA GLY A 98 -13.02 15.41 -1.91
C GLY A 98 -12.64 14.32 -0.92
N LEU A 99 -11.73 14.63 0.01
CA LEU A 99 -11.33 13.76 1.11
C LEU A 99 -11.99 14.17 2.41
N LYS A 100 -12.19 13.20 3.29
CA LYS A 100 -12.63 13.40 4.67
C LYS A 100 -11.71 12.64 5.61
N TYR A 101 -11.30 13.29 6.68
CA TYR A 101 -10.36 12.77 7.67
C TYR A 101 -11.07 12.33 8.93
N SER A 102 -10.65 11.22 9.53
CA SER A 102 -11.20 10.76 10.79
C SER A 102 -10.18 9.99 11.61
N SER A 103 -10.33 10.04 12.93
CA SER A 103 -9.42 9.39 13.87
C SER A 103 -9.70 7.90 14.03
N SER A 104 -10.91 7.45 13.68
CA SER A 104 -11.30 6.05 13.59
C SER A 104 -12.39 5.87 12.53
N THR A 105 -12.76 4.63 12.23
CA THR A 105 -13.85 4.35 11.29
C THR A 105 -15.23 4.78 11.79
N MET A 106 -15.39 4.97 13.11
CA MET A 106 -16.66 5.29 13.78
C MET A 106 -16.81 6.78 14.13
N ASP A 107 -15.71 7.53 14.11
CA ASP A 107 -15.71 8.93 14.52
C ASP A 107 -16.30 9.87 13.46
N ALA A 108 -16.54 11.11 13.90
CA ALA A 108 -16.87 12.20 13.00
C ALA A 108 -15.79 12.38 11.92
N ARG A 109 -16.23 12.86 10.76
CA ARG A 109 -15.39 13.02 9.57
C ARG A 109 -15.28 14.49 9.22
N PHE A 110 -14.05 14.98 9.03
CA PHE A 110 -13.74 16.39 8.85
C PHE A 110 -13.13 16.66 7.47
N ASP A 111 -13.27 17.89 6.97
CA ASP A 111 -12.69 18.29 5.68
C ASP A 111 -11.17 18.51 5.71
N LEU A 112 -10.62 18.74 6.90
CA LEU A 112 -9.20 18.99 7.10
C LEU A 112 -8.65 18.03 8.15
N SER A 113 -7.42 17.58 7.94
CA SER A 113 -6.71 16.72 8.88
C SER A 113 -6.61 17.37 10.27
N SER A 114 -6.30 18.67 10.31
CA SER A 114 -6.15 19.46 11.55
C SER A 114 -7.39 19.48 12.45
N LEU A 115 -8.59 19.29 11.88
CA LEU A 115 -9.84 19.21 12.63
C LEU A 115 -10.13 17.80 13.15
N ALA A 116 -9.54 16.78 12.52
CA ALA A 116 -9.67 15.38 12.92
C ALA A 116 -8.60 14.96 13.93
N LEU A 117 -7.56 15.78 14.12
CA LEU A 117 -6.57 15.59 15.18
C LEU A 117 -7.23 15.83 16.54
N SER A 118 -7.15 14.83 17.39
CA SER A 118 -7.43 14.96 18.83
C SER A 118 -6.15 15.33 19.57
N ASP A 119 -6.24 15.91 20.77
CA ASP A 119 -5.11 16.16 21.70
C ASP A 119 -4.40 14.88 22.21
N ASP A 120 -4.60 13.76 21.54
CA ASP A 120 -4.01 12.47 21.86
C ASP A 120 -2.76 12.27 20.99
N ASP A 121 -1.60 12.61 21.56
CA ASP A 121 -0.27 12.51 20.94
C ASP A 121 0.12 11.06 20.53
N THR A 122 -0.68 10.05 20.89
CA THR A 122 -0.38 8.65 20.55
C THR A 122 -0.80 8.26 19.13
N LYS A 123 -1.66 9.04 18.46
CA LYS A 123 -2.11 8.74 17.10
C LYS A 123 -1.03 9.15 16.09
N LYS A 124 -0.60 8.18 15.29
CA LYS A 124 0.36 8.40 14.19
C LYS A 124 -0.33 8.70 12.86
N PHE A 125 -1.57 8.27 12.71
CA PHE A 125 -2.29 8.29 11.44
C PHE A 125 -3.77 8.63 11.62
N LEU A 126 -4.39 9.15 10.56
CA LEU A 126 -5.85 9.29 10.42
C LEU A 126 -6.34 8.47 9.24
N HIS A 127 -7.58 7.99 9.29
CA HIS A 127 -8.25 7.42 8.13
C HIS A 127 -8.68 8.49 7.15
N ILE A 128 -8.60 8.18 5.86
CA ILE A 128 -9.07 9.04 4.78
C ILE A 128 -10.23 8.35 4.06
N PHE A 129 -11.34 9.05 3.95
CA PHE A 129 -12.54 8.60 3.26
C PHE A 129 -12.85 9.47 2.05
N CYS A 130 -13.43 8.88 1.01
CA CYS A 130 -14.03 9.63 -0.09
C CYS A 130 -15.24 10.41 0.41
N GLN A 131 -15.31 11.71 0.13
CA GLN A 131 -16.44 12.57 0.50
C GLN A 131 -17.77 12.10 -0.11
N LYS A 132 -17.75 11.42 -1.26
CA LYS A 132 -18.96 11.05 -2.01
C LYS A 132 -19.53 9.68 -1.63
N CYS A 133 -18.70 8.63 -1.56
CA CYS A 133 -19.15 7.27 -1.21
C CYS A 133 -18.83 6.85 0.21
N ALA A 134 -18.13 7.66 0.99
CA ALA A 134 -17.71 7.32 2.34
C ALA A 134 -16.78 6.09 2.44
N THR A 135 -16.31 5.53 1.31
CA THR A 135 -15.30 4.45 1.24
C THR A 135 -13.96 4.95 1.75
N GLU A 136 -13.27 4.12 2.52
CA GLU A 136 -11.88 4.38 2.93
C GLU A 136 -10.95 4.27 1.73
N VAL A 137 -10.17 5.32 1.48
CA VAL A 137 -9.30 5.43 0.30
C VAL A 137 -7.83 5.56 0.66
N GLY A 138 -7.48 5.71 1.94
CA GLY A 138 -6.11 5.98 2.34
C GLY A 138 -5.92 6.28 3.81
N LEU A 139 -4.70 6.69 4.15
CA LEU A 139 -4.30 7.15 5.47
C LEU A 139 -3.61 8.51 5.38
N TYR A 140 -3.76 9.32 6.41
CA TYR A 140 -2.98 10.54 6.60
C TYR A 140 -1.90 10.27 7.64
N ASN A 141 -0.63 10.48 7.30
CA ASN A 141 0.48 10.40 8.24
C ASN A 141 0.68 11.77 8.91
N ILE A 142 0.50 11.80 10.24
CA ILE A 142 0.55 13.04 11.01
C ILE A 142 1.97 13.59 11.05
N ALA A 143 2.97 12.73 11.27
CA ALA A 143 4.38 13.13 11.35
C ALA A 143 4.92 13.65 10.02
N ALA A 144 4.56 13.00 8.91
CA ALA A 144 5.00 13.39 7.57
C ALA A 144 4.10 14.45 6.90
N SER A 145 2.98 14.81 7.54
CA SER A 145 1.93 15.68 6.98
C SER A 145 1.53 15.28 5.56
N SER A 146 1.34 13.98 5.35
CA SER A 146 1.16 13.40 4.02
C SER A 146 -0.13 12.58 3.91
N VAL A 147 -0.73 12.63 2.72
CA VAL A 147 -1.90 11.83 2.32
C VAL A 147 -1.42 10.64 1.50
N THR A 148 -1.63 9.43 2.00
CA THR A 148 -1.33 8.18 1.30
C THR A 148 -2.63 7.56 0.80
N LEU A 149 -2.82 7.47 -0.52
CA LEU A 149 -4.02 6.91 -1.16
C LEU A 149 -3.73 5.51 -1.72
N PHE A 150 -4.58 4.54 -1.41
CA PHE A 150 -4.42 3.16 -1.89
C PHE A 150 -4.76 3.04 -3.38
N LYS A 151 -3.87 2.44 -4.16
CA LYS A 151 -4.04 2.29 -5.62
C LYS A 151 -5.32 1.55 -5.98
N TRP A 152 -5.66 0.51 -5.21
CA TRP A 152 -6.90 -0.26 -5.42
C TRP A 152 -8.16 0.47 -4.96
N GLN A 153 -8.08 1.66 -4.34
CA GLN A 153 -9.25 2.43 -3.92
C GLN A 153 -9.49 3.69 -4.75
N ILE A 154 -8.56 4.05 -5.65
CA ILE A 154 -8.68 5.25 -6.47
C ILE A 154 -8.75 4.91 -7.96
N SER A 155 -9.11 5.90 -8.77
CA SER A 155 -9.09 5.81 -10.23
C SER A 155 -8.28 6.97 -10.77
N CYS A 156 -7.43 6.68 -11.75
CA CYS A 156 -6.60 7.67 -12.41
C CYS A 156 -7.21 8.00 -13.77
N GLN A 157 -7.25 9.27 -14.14
CA GLN A 157 -7.55 9.65 -15.52
C GLN A 157 -6.36 9.23 -16.39
N THR A 158 -6.62 8.35 -17.35
CA THR A 158 -5.61 7.76 -18.23
C THR A 158 -6.11 7.83 -19.67
N ASN A 159 -5.19 7.93 -20.62
CA ASN A 159 -5.52 7.88 -22.04
C ASN A 159 -6.00 6.48 -22.45
N THR A 160 -5.42 5.45 -21.82
CA THR A 160 -5.74 4.04 -22.02
C THR A 160 -6.04 3.43 -20.65
N PRO A 161 -7.33 3.19 -20.33
CA PRO A 161 -7.71 2.66 -19.03
C PRO A 161 -7.33 1.19 -18.89
N ASP A 162 -6.37 0.92 -18.01
CA ASP A 162 -6.05 -0.43 -17.54
C ASP A 162 -6.98 -0.86 -16.38
N PRO A 163 -7.16 -2.18 -16.17
CA PRO A 163 -7.87 -2.68 -15.01
C PRO A 163 -7.17 -2.24 -13.72
N LYS A 164 -7.92 -1.58 -12.82
CA LYS A 164 -7.42 -1.23 -11.49
C LYS A 164 -7.02 -2.51 -10.72
N PRO A 165 -5.85 -2.55 -10.06
CA PRO A 165 -5.51 -3.68 -9.21
C PRO A 165 -6.46 -3.79 -8.02
N SER A 166 -6.67 -5.02 -7.57
CA SER A 166 -7.34 -5.34 -6.32
C SER A 166 -6.34 -5.30 -5.14
N SER A 167 -6.85 -5.25 -3.91
CA SER A 167 -5.97 -5.27 -2.73
C SER A 167 -5.17 -6.57 -2.58
N PRO A 168 -5.69 -7.77 -2.90
CA PRO A 168 -4.88 -9.00 -2.87
C PRO A 168 -3.76 -9.01 -3.91
N GLU A 169 -4.00 -8.43 -5.10
CA GLU A 169 -2.95 -8.28 -6.12
C GLU A 169 -1.87 -7.28 -5.70
N CYS A 170 -2.25 -6.21 -5.00
CA CYS A 170 -1.30 -5.28 -4.42
C CYS A 170 -0.47 -5.94 -3.31
N LEU A 171 -1.08 -6.77 -2.46
CA LEU A 171 -0.35 -7.59 -1.50
C LEU A 171 0.62 -8.56 -2.20
N ALA A 172 0.23 -9.20 -3.30
CA ALA A 172 1.12 -10.05 -4.08
C ALA A 172 2.32 -9.28 -4.64
N ALA A 173 2.11 -8.04 -5.10
CA ALA A 173 3.18 -7.15 -5.53
C ALA A 173 4.12 -6.78 -4.36
N THR A 174 3.57 -6.45 -3.19
CA THR A 174 4.35 -6.19 -1.97
C THR A 174 5.19 -7.40 -1.57
N LEU A 175 4.60 -8.60 -1.52
CA LEU A 175 5.32 -9.84 -1.20
C LEU A 175 6.48 -10.09 -2.18
N LEU A 176 6.25 -9.89 -3.48
CA LEU A 176 7.28 -10.07 -4.50
C LEU A 176 8.45 -9.08 -4.30
N ALA A 177 8.12 -7.82 -4.00
CA ALA A 177 9.13 -6.81 -3.71
C ALA A 177 9.88 -7.10 -2.40
N THR A 178 9.18 -7.55 -1.36
CA THR A 178 9.77 -7.96 -0.08
C THR A 178 10.74 -9.12 -0.27
N ILE A 179 10.37 -10.15 -1.03
CA ILE A 179 11.28 -11.27 -1.39
C ILE A 179 12.51 -10.75 -2.12
N SER A 180 12.31 -9.86 -3.10
CA SER A 180 13.42 -9.31 -3.89
C SER A 180 14.38 -8.46 -3.06
N ARG A 181 13.86 -7.75 -2.04
CA ARG A 181 14.63 -6.84 -1.18
C ARG A 181 15.36 -7.57 -0.04
N SER A 182 14.69 -8.51 0.60
CA SER A 182 15.17 -9.16 1.84
C SER A 182 15.68 -10.58 1.64
N GLY A 183 15.32 -11.24 0.52
CA GLY A 183 15.49 -12.67 0.34
C GLY A 183 14.53 -13.54 1.16
N SER A 184 13.69 -12.94 2.02
CA SER A 184 12.71 -13.66 2.82
C SER A 184 11.44 -13.96 2.02
N SER A 185 10.99 -15.22 2.10
CA SER A 185 9.69 -15.67 1.58
C SER A 185 8.57 -15.67 2.62
N LYS A 186 8.83 -15.26 3.87
CA LYS A 186 7.85 -15.28 4.96
C LYS A 186 7.48 -13.88 5.39
N SER A 187 6.21 -13.64 5.60
CA SER A 187 5.72 -12.34 6.03
C SER A 187 4.59 -12.47 7.04
N ILE A 188 4.54 -11.54 7.98
CA ILE A 188 3.40 -11.34 8.86
C ILE A 188 2.68 -10.09 8.38
N VAL A 189 1.40 -10.26 8.05
CA VAL A 189 0.54 -9.16 7.63
C VAL A 189 -0.26 -8.68 8.83
N THR A 190 -0.05 -7.43 9.22
CA THR A 190 -0.69 -6.76 10.35
C THR A 190 -1.64 -5.65 9.86
N PRO A 191 -2.76 -5.41 10.55
CA PRO A 191 -3.60 -4.26 10.26
C PRO A 191 -2.86 -2.95 10.60
N HIS A 192 -3.17 -1.85 9.91
CA HIS A 192 -2.68 -0.53 10.30
C HIS A 192 -3.08 -0.21 11.75
N ILE A 193 -2.09 -0.01 12.62
CA ILE A 193 -2.29 0.39 14.01
C ILE A 193 -2.41 1.91 14.05
N LEU A 194 -3.63 2.41 14.28
CA LEU A 194 -3.96 3.84 14.21
C LEU A 194 -4.07 4.51 15.60
N GLY A 195 -3.67 3.80 16.66
CA GLY A 195 -3.67 4.25 18.06
C GLY A 195 -3.62 3.07 19.04
N PRO A 196 -3.58 3.31 20.36
CA PRO A 196 -3.60 2.24 21.35
C PRO A 196 -4.90 1.45 21.26
N VAL A 197 -4.78 0.12 21.18
CA VAL A 197 -5.91 -0.82 21.27
C VAL A 197 -6.57 -0.60 22.63
N LYS A 198 -7.74 0.04 22.66
CA LYS A 198 -8.60 0.02 23.84
C LYS A 198 -9.14 -1.40 23.98
N THR A 199 -8.46 -2.20 24.80
CA THR A 199 -8.88 -3.53 25.24
C THR A 199 -10.15 -3.43 26.04
N ASP A 200 -11.30 -3.32 25.38
CA ASP A 200 -12.62 -3.59 25.97
C ASP A 200 -13.46 -4.56 25.12
N SER A 201 -12.87 -5.13 24.06
CA SER A 201 -13.48 -6.25 23.34
C SER A 201 -12.45 -7.36 23.17
N VAL A 202 -12.81 -8.58 23.61
CA VAL A 202 -12.04 -9.82 23.48
C VAL A 202 -12.09 -10.27 22.01
N VAL A 203 -11.56 -9.45 21.11
CA VAL A 203 -11.27 -9.87 19.74
C VAL A 203 -9.81 -10.27 19.76
N THR A 204 -9.54 -11.56 19.57
CA THR A 204 -8.20 -12.05 19.30
C THR A 204 -7.81 -11.49 17.93
N ASP A 205 -7.12 -10.34 17.92
CA ASP A 205 -6.52 -9.82 16.69
C ASP A 205 -5.46 -10.83 16.23
N GLN A 206 -5.83 -11.59 15.21
CA GLN A 206 -4.97 -12.59 14.60
C GLN A 206 -4.25 -11.95 13.41
N ASN A 207 -2.95 -12.17 13.34
CA ASN A 207 -2.14 -11.77 12.21
C ASN A 207 -2.13 -12.88 11.16
N LEU A 208 -2.07 -12.47 9.89
CA LEU A 208 -1.97 -13.40 8.78
C LEU A 208 -0.50 -13.71 8.50
N HIS A 209 -0.06 -14.93 8.80
CA HIS A 209 1.29 -15.40 8.50
C HIS A 209 1.29 -16.05 7.12
N LEU A 210 2.07 -15.48 6.21
CA LEU A 210 2.21 -15.91 4.83
C LEU A 210 3.61 -16.48 4.58
N TRP A 211 3.67 -17.56 3.81
CA TRP A 211 4.90 -18.12 3.29
C TRP A 211 4.74 -18.40 1.80
N VAL A 212 5.46 -17.63 0.98
CA VAL A 212 5.46 -17.76 -0.48
C VAL A 212 6.31 -18.97 -0.89
N LEU A 213 5.67 -20.03 -1.37
CA LEU A 213 6.35 -21.23 -1.86
C LEU A 213 6.82 -21.06 -3.31
N ASN A 214 5.98 -20.45 -4.14
CA ASN A 214 6.32 -20.14 -5.53
C ASN A 214 5.71 -18.79 -5.93
N PRO A 215 6.53 -17.76 -6.20
CA PRO A 215 6.04 -16.43 -6.58
C PRO A 215 5.51 -16.35 -8.03
N ASN A 216 5.77 -17.38 -8.86
CA ASN A 216 5.49 -17.41 -10.29
C ASN A 216 4.77 -18.71 -10.66
N VAL A 217 3.47 -18.78 -10.36
CA VAL A 217 2.60 -19.86 -10.83
C VAL A 217 1.71 -19.34 -11.94
N VAL A 218 1.59 -20.15 -12.99
CA VAL A 218 0.67 -19.94 -14.10
C VAL A 218 -0.31 -21.10 -14.10
N TYR A 219 -1.61 -20.82 -14.07
CA TYR A 219 -2.63 -21.87 -14.01
C TYR A 219 -3.86 -21.55 -14.85
N THR A 220 -4.60 -22.60 -15.17
CA THR A 220 -5.92 -22.55 -15.79
C THR A 220 -6.91 -23.29 -14.90
N ALA A 221 -8.13 -22.78 -14.76
CA ALA A 221 -9.17 -23.42 -13.96
C ALA A 221 -10.49 -23.44 -14.72
N SER A 222 -11.31 -24.48 -14.53
CA SER A 222 -12.63 -24.58 -15.20
C SER A 222 -13.59 -23.44 -14.82
N SER A 223 -13.42 -22.85 -13.63
CA SER A 223 -14.22 -21.73 -13.13
C SER A 223 -13.75 -20.35 -13.61
N LYS A 224 -12.60 -20.25 -14.27
CA LYS A 224 -12.03 -18.96 -14.72
C LYS A 224 -11.57 -19.07 -16.17
N HIS A 225 -12.02 -18.17 -17.02
CA HIS A 225 -11.56 -18.13 -18.40
C HIS A 225 -10.09 -17.68 -18.47
N GLY A 226 -9.32 -18.36 -19.32
CA GLY A 226 -7.93 -18.00 -19.66
C GLY A 226 -6.86 -18.51 -18.70
N CYS A 227 -5.62 -18.20 -19.07
CA CYS A 227 -4.44 -18.40 -18.25
C CYS A 227 -4.37 -17.32 -17.17
N ARG A 228 -3.92 -17.65 -15.96
CA ARG A 228 -3.82 -16.72 -14.82
C ARG A 228 -2.47 -16.84 -14.15
N THR A 229 -1.87 -15.71 -13.79
CA THR A 229 -0.70 -15.67 -12.91
C THR A 229 -1.09 -15.52 -11.44
N ALA A 230 -0.36 -16.21 -10.57
CA ALA A 230 -0.54 -16.17 -9.13
C ALA A 230 0.75 -16.54 -8.38
N MET A 231 0.73 -16.33 -7.07
CA MET A 231 1.70 -16.87 -6.12
C MET A 231 1.08 -18.07 -5.40
N LYS A 232 1.81 -19.19 -5.27
CA LYS A 232 1.41 -20.29 -4.36
C LYS A 232 1.89 -19.95 -2.95
N ILE A 233 0.93 -19.79 -2.05
CA ILE A 233 1.16 -19.29 -0.69
C ILE A 233 0.67 -20.33 0.32
N LEU A 234 1.50 -20.58 1.33
CA LEU A 234 1.11 -21.23 2.57
C LEU A 234 0.67 -20.13 3.54
N TYR A 235 -0.50 -20.30 4.16
CA TYR A 235 -1.03 -19.29 5.07
C TYR A 235 -1.64 -19.90 6.32
N LYS A 236 -1.55 -19.17 7.43
CA LYS A 236 -2.22 -19.48 8.69
C LYS A 236 -2.42 -18.20 9.50
N HIS A 237 -3.35 -18.26 10.45
CA HIS A 237 -3.53 -17.26 11.47
C HIS A 237 -2.60 -17.54 12.64
N ILE A 238 -1.96 -16.50 13.18
CA ILE A 238 -1.17 -16.54 14.41
C ILE A 238 -1.67 -15.45 15.34
N ASP A 239 -1.47 -15.61 16.65
CA ASP A 239 -1.80 -14.56 17.60
C ASP A 239 -0.84 -13.36 17.46
N SER A 240 -1.27 -12.17 17.91
CA SER A 240 -0.45 -10.97 17.80
C SER A 240 0.89 -11.11 18.54
N ALA A 241 0.90 -11.77 19.70
CA ALA A 241 2.12 -11.90 20.52
C ALA A 241 3.18 -12.80 19.86
N GLU A 242 2.77 -13.89 19.24
CA GLU A 242 3.59 -14.79 18.41
C GLU A 242 4.08 -14.02 17.19
N GLY A 243 3.21 -13.24 16.54
CA GLY A 243 3.59 -12.37 15.43
C GLY A 243 4.69 -11.38 15.81
N ASP A 244 4.50 -10.63 16.89
CA ASP A 244 5.47 -9.65 17.40
C ASP A 244 6.81 -10.31 17.75
N LYS A 245 6.76 -11.50 18.36
CA LYS A 245 7.95 -12.29 18.66
C LYS A 245 8.70 -12.70 17.39
N LEU A 246 7.99 -13.09 16.33
CA LEU A 246 8.58 -13.45 15.05
C LEU A 246 9.17 -12.24 14.32
N ILE A 247 8.54 -11.07 14.41
CA ILE A 247 9.03 -9.83 13.79
C ILE A 247 10.28 -9.31 14.53
N THR A 248 10.29 -9.34 15.86
CA THR A 248 11.38 -8.77 16.68
C THR A 248 12.57 -9.71 16.86
N SER A 249 12.42 -11.00 16.57
CA SER A 249 13.50 -11.97 16.70
C SER A 249 14.61 -11.72 15.67
N MET A 250 15.82 -11.45 16.15
CA MET A 250 17.02 -11.23 15.31
C MET A 250 17.41 -12.41 14.42
N THR A 251 16.89 -13.61 14.71
CA THR A 251 17.16 -14.83 13.95
C THR A 251 16.02 -15.22 13.02
N SER A 252 14.92 -14.47 13.04
CA SER A 252 13.75 -14.74 12.24
C SER A 252 13.92 -14.21 10.83
N ASP A 253 13.53 -15.03 9.86
CA ASP A 253 13.49 -14.68 8.44
C ASP A 253 12.13 -14.11 8.04
N VAL A 254 11.39 -13.46 8.95
CA VAL A 254 10.04 -12.97 8.70
C VAL A 254 10.03 -11.46 8.49
N GLN A 255 9.25 -10.99 7.53
CA GLN A 255 9.09 -9.56 7.22
C GLN A 255 7.71 -9.06 7.66
N GLU A 256 7.63 -7.85 8.18
CA GLU A 256 6.36 -7.21 8.51
C GLU A 256 5.78 -6.50 7.29
N ILE A 257 4.47 -6.67 7.06
CA ILE A 257 3.71 -5.94 6.05
C ILE A 257 2.46 -5.38 6.73
N THR A 258 2.21 -4.09 6.61
CA THR A 258 1.01 -3.48 7.19
C THR A 258 0.00 -3.11 6.09
N LEU A 259 -1.27 -3.48 6.27
CA LEU A 259 -2.35 -3.19 5.33
C LEU A 259 -3.65 -2.79 6.05
N PRO A 260 -4.63 -2.19 5.35
CA PRO A 260 -5.97 -2.02 5.91
C PRO A 260 -6.61 -3.36 6.23
N LYS A 261 -7.37 -3.45 7.32
CA LYS A 261 -8.05 -4.68 7.73
C LYS A 261 -8.88 -5.31 6.61
N ALA A 262 -9.65 -4.49 5.89
CA ALA A 262 -10.45 -4.94 4.76
C ALA A 262 -9.61 -5.53 3.60
N ALA A 263 -8.36 -5.07 3.42
CA ALA A 263 -7.46 -5.62 2.43
C ALA A 263 -6.89 -7.00 2.85
N ILE A 264 -6.64 -7.19 4.15
CA ILE A 264 -6.22 -8.47 4.73
C ILE A 264 -7.34 -9.50 4.57
N GLU A 265 -8.57 -9.13 4.97
CA GLU A 265 -9.76 -9.98 4.82
C GLU A 265 -9.99 -10.40 3.36
N ALA A 266 -9.86 -9.46 2.41
CA ALA A 266 -9.97 -9.77 0.99
C ALA A 266 -8.87 -10.72 0.48
N ALA A 267 -7.65 -10.64 1.04
CA ALA A 267 -6.57 -11.57 0.71
C ALA A 267 -6.85 -12.97 1.27
N GLU A 268 -7.35 -13.07 2.50
CA GLU A 268 -7.76 -14.34 3.10
C GLU A 268 -8.88 -15.02 2.32
N GLU A 269 -9.91 -14.27 1.92
CA GLU A 269 -10.99 -14.78 1.08
C GLU A 269 -10.46 -15.28 -0.27
N SER A 270 -9.51 -14.55 -0.87
CA SER A 270 -8.86 -14.95 -2.12
C SER A 270 -8.04 -16.25 -1.96
N LEU A 271 -7.32 -16.41 -0.85
CA LEU A 271 -6.56 -17.61 -0.53
C LEU A 271 -7.48 -18.80 -0.26
N LEU A 272 -8.55 -18.60 0.51
CA LEU A 272 -9.53 -19.64 0.83
C LEU A 272 -10.27 -20.13 -0.42
N SER A 273 -10.76 -19.20 -1.24
CA SER A 273 -11.48 -19.53 -2.47
C SER A 273 -10.59 -20.23 -3.49
N SER A 274 -9.35 -19.79 -3.64
CA SER A 274 -8.38 -20.41 -4.54
C SER A 274 -7.87 -21.78 -4.06
N SER A 275 -7.85 -22.03 -2.75
CA SER A 275 -7.55 -23.36 -2.19
C SER A 275 -8.49 -24.43 -2.74
N GLN A 276 -9.76 -24.09 -3.01
CA GLN A 276 -10.73 -25.03 -3.60
C GLN A 276 -10.38 -25.44 -5.04
N LEU A 277 -9.53 -24.67 -5.73
CA LEU A 277 -9.02 -25.02 -7.07
C LEU A 277 -7.91 -26.08 -6.99
N LEU A 278 -7.29 -26.28 -5.84
CA LEU A 278 -6.25 -27.28 -5.63
C LEU A 278 -6.87 -28.66 -5.34
N PRO A 279 -6.20 -29.76 -5.74
CA PRO A 279 -6.56 -31.10 -5.30
C PRO A 279 -6.67 -31.17 -3.78
N ALA A 280 -7.62 -31.95 -3.25
CA ALA A 280 -7.88 -32.02 -1.81
C ALA A 280 -6.63 -32.30 -0.96
N GLN A 281 -5.71 -33.12 -1.48
CA GLN A 281 -4.45 -33.48 -0.82
C GLN A 281 -3.42 -32.34 -0.78
N GLU A 282 -3.57 -31.30 -1.62
CA GLU A 282 -2.66 -30.16 -1.71
C GLU A 282 -3.18 -28.92 -0.99
N ARG A 283 -4.38 -28.96 -0.40
CA ARG A 283 -4.99 -27.80 0.29
C ARG A 283 -4.36 -27.51 1.65
N ILE A 284 -3.69 -28.50 2.23
CA ILE A 284 -3.04 -28.41 3.52
C ILE A 284 -1.63 -28.98 3.40
N PHE A 285 -0.64 -28.25 3.90
CA PHE A 285 0.73 -28.70 4.05
C PHE A 285 1.14 -28.57 5.51
N LYS A 286 1.18 -29.71 6.23
CA LYS A 286 1.33 -29.76 7.69
C LYS A 286 0.23 -28.91 8.37
N GLU A 287 0.60 -27.87 9.11
CA GLU A 287 -0.31 -26.93 9.77
C GLU A 287 -0.73 -25.73 8.90
N TRP A 288 -0.26 -25.66 7.65
CA TRP A 288 -0.50 -24.52 6.76
C TRP A 288 -1.61 -24.82 5.76
N ASN A 289 -2.51 -23.86 5.56
CA ASN A 289 -3.40 -23.88 4.42
C ASN A 289 -2.64 -23.46 3.16
N VAL A 290 -3.04 -23.96 2.00
CA VAL A 290 -2.41 -23.64 0.72
C VAL A 290 -3.42 -22.97 -0.19
N GLY A 291 -3.05 -21.82 -0.74
CA GLY A 291 -3.87 -21.02 -1.64
C GLY A 291 -3.05 -20.38 -2.76
N LEU A 292 -3.75 -19.77 -3.71
CA LEU A 292 -3.18 -18.99 -4.80
C LEU A 292 -3.60 -17.53 -4.67
N LEU A 293 -2.62 -16.63 -4.55
CA LEU A 293 -2.86 -15.19 -4.55
C LEU A 293 -2.63 -14.64 -5.97
N GLY A 294 -3.67 -14.07 -6.57
CA GLY A 294 -3.60 -13.54 -7.93
C GLY A 294 -2.58 -12.41 -8.06
N ARG A 295 -1.92 -12.34 -9.22
CA ARG A 295 -1.04 -11.24 -9.57
C ARG A 295 -1.72 -10.34 -10.59
N TRP A 296 -1.52 -9.04 -10.43
CA TRP A 296 -2.04 -8.07 -11.39
C TRP A 296 -1.32 -8.21 -12.73
N GLU A 297 -2.09 -8.17 -13.81
CA GLU A 297 -1.60 -8.15 -15.19
C GLU A 297 -2.20 -6.95 -15.92
N PRO A 298 -1.41 -6.24 -16.74
CA PRO A 298 -1.94 -5.16 -17.58
C PRO A 298 -2.94 -5.72 -18.62
N ALA A 299 -3.83 -4.86 -19.13
CA ALA A 299 -4.64 -5.25 -20.27
C ALA A 299 -3.71 -5.55 -21.47
N SER A 300 -4.01 -6.64 -22.18
CA SER A 300 -3.30 -7.03 -23.42
C SER A 300 -3.70 -6.18 -24.60
#